data_AF-A0A2P5B258-F1
#
_entry.id   AF-A0A2P5B258-F1
#
_cell.length_a   1.000
_cell.length_b   1.000
_cell.length_c   1.000
_cell.angle_alpha   90.00
_cell.angle_beta   90.00
_cell.angle_gamma   90.00
#
_symmetry.space_group_name_H-M   'P 1'
#
loop_
_entity.id
_entity.type
_entity.pdbx_description
1 polymer ?
#
loop_
_entity_poly.entity_id
_entity_poly.type
_entity_poly.pdbx_seq_one_letter_code
_entity_poly.pdbx_strand_id
1 'polypeptide(L)'
;MGSEPSRQGDVYSYGILLLEMFTGRRPTDEMFKDDFKLHSFLKMALPKRLVQIVDSSLLAREVEETTTRREQARNYISNRMHFFEIGLSCSEESPNQRMSTEDVPSKLQHIIIDYKAIGIHQRVRSTG
;
A
#
# COMPACT_ATOMS: atom_id res chain seq x y z
N MET A 1 -8.52 -26.80 -4.35
CA MET A 1 -7.58 -27.40 -3.37
C MET A 1 -6.61 -26.30 -2.96
N GLY A 2 -6.50 -25.99 -1.66
CA GLY A 2 -5.46 -25.10 -1.16
C GLY A 2 -4.15 -25.86 -1.01
N SER A 3 -3.02 -25.21 -1.24
CA SER A 3 -1.71 -25.74 -0.88
C SER A 3 -1.58 -25.84 0.65
N GLU A 4 -0.64 -26.66 1.12
CA GLU A 4 -0.32 -26.72 2.55
C GLU A 4 0.06 -25.32 3.08
N PRO A 5 -0.40 -24.94 4.28
CA PRO A 5 -0.02 -23.67 4.89
C PRO A 5 1.50 -23.54 4.98
N SER A 6 2.02 -22.36 4.68
CA SER A 6 3.45 -22.06 4.79
C SER A 6 3.67 -20.61 5.14
N ARG A 7 4.78 -20.31 5.85
CA ARG A 7 5.16 -18.92 6.18
C ARG A 7 5.20 -18.03 4.95
N GLN A 8 5.71 -18.56 3.83
CA GLN A 8 5.75 -17.82 2.57
C GLN A 8 4.34 -17.62 1.98
N GLY A 9 3.44 -18.60 2.10
CA GLY A 9 2.03 -18.44 1.71
C GLY A 9 1.30 -17.38 2.55
N ASP A 10 1.60 -17.29 3.85
CA ASP A 10 1.07 -16.24 4.72
C ASP A 10 1.57 -14.85 4.31
N VAL A 11 2.86 -14.73 3.96
CA VAL A 11 3.42 -13.47 3.43
C VAL A 11 2.74 -13.07 2.11
N TYR A 12 2.49 -14.02 1.21
CA TYR A 12 1.75 -13.73 -0.03
C TYR A 12 0.36 -13.17 0.26
N SER A 13 -0.39 -13.88 1.11
CA SER A 13 -1.75 -13.51 1.48
C SER A 13 -1.76 -12.14 2.16
N TYR A 14 -0.78 -11.87 3.03
CA TYR A 14 -0.58 -10.56 3.64
C TYR A 14 -0.33 -9.45 2.60
N GLY A 15 0.52 -9.71 1.60
CA GLY A 15 0.77 -8.78 0.50
C GLY A 15 -0.51 -8.44 -0.28
N ILE A 16 -1.31 -9.45 -0.62
CA ILE A 16 -2.59 -9.25 -1.30
C ILE A 16 -3.57 -8.45 -0.44
N LEU A 17 -3.70 -8.78 0.85
CA LEU A 17 -4.56 -8.05 1.79
C LEU A 17 -4.14 -6.58 1.92
N LEU A 18 -2.84 -6.29 1.98
CA LEU A 18 -2.34 -4.91 1.96
C LEU A 18 -2.80 -4.18 0.70
N LEU A 19 -2.60 -4.77 -0.49
CA LEU A 19 -2.99 -4.15 -1.75
C LEU A 19 -4.52 -3.94 -1.84
N GLU A 20 -5.31 -4.90 -1.36
CA GLU A 20 -6.77 -4.80 -1.27
C GLU A 20 -7.18 -3.62 -0.37
N MET A 21 -6.62 -3.52 0.84
CA MET A 21 -6.96 -2.44 1.79
C MET A 21 -6.67 -1.04 1.24
N PHE A 22 -5.56 -0.85 0.52
CA PHE A 22 -5.19 0.47 0.00
C PHE A 22 -5.91 0.85 -1.28
N THR A 23 -6.43 -0.12 -2.02
CA THR A 23 -7.13 0.14 -3.29
C THR A 23 -8.63 0.04 -3.20
N GLY A 24 -9.15 -0.60 -2.15
CA GLY A 24 -10.56 -0.94 -2.01
C GLY A 24 -11.04 -1.99 -3.03
N ARG A 25 -10.11 -2.67 -3.72
CA ARG A 25 -10.40 -3.64 -4.78
C ARG A 25 -10.16 -5.05 -4.30
N ARG A 26 -11.12 -5.93 -4.52
CA ARG A 26 -11.00 -7.32 -4.08
C ARG A 26 -10.20 -8.11 -5.11
N PRO A 27 -9.33 -9.05 -4.71
CA PRO A 27 -8.64 -9.95 -5.63
C PRO A 27 -9.60 -10.80 -6.49
N THR A 28 -10.86 -10.89 -6.07
CA THR A 28 -11.94 -11.64 -6.72
C THR A 28 -12.86 -10.76 -7.58
N ASP A 29 -12.60 -9.45 -7.69
CA ASP A 29 -13.37 -8.58 -8.58
C ASP A 29 -13.28 -9.11 -10.03
N GLU A 30 -14.37 -8.94 -10.79
CA GLU A 30 -14.50 -9.44 -12.17
C GLU A 30 -13.35 -9.03 -13.10
N MET A 31 -12.72 -7.88 -12.84
CA MET A 31 -11.58 -7.41 -13.63
C MET A 31 -10.30 -8.24 -13.44
N PHE A 32 -10.19 -9.04 -12.37
CA PHE A 32 -9.01 -9.83 -12.03
C PHE A 32 -9.17 -11.33 -12.36
N LYS A 33 -9.85 -11.63 -13.45
CA LYS A 33 -9.99 -12.98 -14.00
C LYS A 33 -8.93 -13.26 -15.06
N ASP A 34 -8.87 -14.52 -15.52
CA ASP A 34 -8.06 -14.94 -16.67
C ASP A 34 -6.59 -14.52 -16.56
N ASP A 35 -5.94 -14.92 -15.46
CA ASP A 35 -4.55 -14.64 -15.10
C ASP A 35 -4.22 -13.16 -14.79
N PHE A 36 -5.19 -12.25 -14.92
CA PHE A 36 -5.00 -10.87 -14.50
C PHE A 36 -5.17 -10.72 -12.99
N LYS A 37 -4.09 -10.44 -12.26
CA LYS A 37 -4.11 -10.38 -10.79
C LYS A 37 -4.05 -8.95 -10.28
N LEU A 38 -4.56 -8.72 -9.06
CA LEU A 38 -4.44 -7.46 -8.33
C LEU A 38 -2.96 -7.00 -8.26
N HIS A 39 -2.03 -7.91 -7.97
CA HIS A 39 -0.59 -7.62 -7.99
C HIS A 39 -0.14 -7.01 -9.33
N SER A 40 -0.45 -7.67 -10.46
CA SER A 40 -0.05 -7.23 -11.80
C SER A 40 -0.67 -5.88 -12.17
N PHE A 41 -1.93 -5.66 -11.79
CA PHE A 41 -2.60 -4.37 -11.96
C PHE A 41 -1.85 -3.23 -11.25
N LEU A 42 -1.43 -3.43 -10.00
CA LEU A 42 -0.69 -2.42 -9.23
C LEU A 42 0.70 -2.20 -9.80
N LYS A 43 1.41 -3.28 -10.17
CA LYS A 43 2.75 -3.22 -10.76
C LYS A 43 2.78 -2.38 -12.04
N MET A 44 1.74 -2.44 -12.86
CA MET A 44 1.60 -1.60 -14.06
C MET A 44 1.12 -0.17 -13.77
N ALA A 45 0.34 0.03 -12.71
CA ALA A 45 -0.21 1.34 -12.38
C ALA A 45 0.82 2.28 -11.75
N LEU A 46 1.78 1.73 -11.01
CA LEU A 46 2.71 2.50 -10.18
C LEU A 46 3.99 2.93 -10.92
N PRO A 47 4.60 4.05 -10.51
CA PRO A 47 4.08 5.05 -9.56
C PRO A 47 3.08 6.03 -10.21
N LYS A 48 2.93 6.00 -11.54
CA LYS A 48 2.28 7.07 -12.33
C LYS A 48 0.80 7.30 -12.03
N ARG A 49 0.05 6.25 -11.69
CA ARG A 49 -1.41 6.30 -11.50
C ARG A 49 -1.84 6.09 -10.04
N LEU A 50 -0.92 6.25 -9.11
CA LEU A 50 -1.14 5.98 -7.69
C LEU A 50 -2.37 6.69 -7.10
N VAL A 51 -2.58 7.98 -7.44
CA VAL A 51 -3.75 8.76 -6.99
C VAL A 51 -5.07 8.12 -7.44
N GLN A 52 -5.08 7.47 -8.60
CA GLN A 52 -6.28 6.92 -9.24
C GLN A 52 -6.63 5.52 -8.73
N ILE A 53 -5.66 4.82 -8.14
CA ILE A 53 -5.82 3.44 -7.68
C ILE A 53 -6.00 3.33 -6.17
N VAL A 54 -5.59 4.35 -5.41
CA VAL A 54 -5.83 4.44 -3.96
C VAL A 54 -7.32 4.64 -3.70
N ASP A 55 -7.85 3.93 -2.71
CA ASP A 55 -9.24 4.09 -2.27
C ASP A 55 -9.52 5.54 -1.87
N SER A 56 -10.53 6.15 -2.50
CA SER A 56 -10.94 7.53 -2.24
C SER A 56 -11.32 7.81 -0.78
N SER A 57 -11.80 6.81 -0.04
CA SER A 57 -12.12 6.93 1.39
C SER A 57 -10.87 7.17 2.24
N LEU A 58 -9.71 6.69 1.80
CA LEU A 58 -8.42 6.97 2.43
C LEU A 58 -7.96 8.40 2.13
N LEU A 59 -8.36 8.97 0.98
CA LEU A 59 -8.01 10.35 0.61
C LEU A 59 -8.88 11.41 1.31
N ALA A 60 -10.06 11.03 1.80
CA ALA A 60 -11.09 11.97 2.26
C ALA A 60 -10.90 12.49 3.71
N ARG A 61 -9.99 11.93 4.52
CA ARG A 61 -9.92 12.24 5.96
C ARG A 61 -9.02 13.42 6.36
N GLU A 62 -8.26 14.03 5.45
CA GLU A 62 -7.30 15.10 5.78
C GLU A 62 -7.43 16.38 4.94
N VAL A 63 -8.41 16.45 4.04
CA VAL A 63 -8.60 17.63 3.17
C VAL A 63 -9.69 18.52 3.76
N GLU A 64 -9.34 19.31 4.78
CA GLU A 64 -10.07 20.55 5.04
C GLU A 64 -9.80 21.52 3.88
N GLU A 65 -10.86 22.20 3.44
CA GLU A 65 -10.96 22.90 2.17
C GLU A 65 -9.89 23.99 2.00
N THR A 66 -9.01 23.85 1.01
CA THR A 66 -8.49 24.96 0.18
C THR A 66 -7.59 24.43 -0.96
N THR A 67 -7.29 25.32 -1.89
CA THR A 67 -6.70 25.13 -3.24
C THR A 67 -5.31 24.47 -3.34
N THR A 68 -4.79 23.85 -2.29
CA THR A 68 -3.47 23.17 -2.24
C THR A 68 -3.54 21.66 -2.55
N ARG A 69 -4.62 21.22 -3.22
CA ARG A 69 -4.98 19.80 -3.47
C ARG A 69 -3.89 18.95 -4.14
N ARG A 70 -3.10 19.49 -5.08
CA ARG A 70 -2.11 18.68 -5.82
C ARG A 70 -0.85 18.38 -5.03
N GLU A 71 -0.36 19.33 -4.23
CA GLU A 71 0.89 19.19 -3.50
C GLU A 71 0.70 18.44 -2.19
N GLN A 72 -0.42 18.69 -1.50
CA GLN A 72 -0.85 17.88 -0.37
C GLN A 72 -1.20 16.45 -0.78
N ALA A 73 -1.92 16.24 -1.89
CA ALA A 73 -2.13 14.88 -2.40
C ALA A 73 -0.80 14.20 -2.74
N ARG A 74 0.16 14.89 -3.38
CA ARG A 74 1.49 14.32 -3.66
C ARG A 74 2.24 13.91 -2.40
N ASN A 75 2.27 14.73 -1.35
CA ASN A 75 2.93 14.37 -0.08
C ASN A 75 2.16 13.27 0.68
N TYR A 76 0.84 13.32 0.70
CA TYR A 76 -0.03 12.31 1.30
C TYR A 76 0.19 10.93 0.67
N ILE A 77 0.31 10.94 -0.65
CA ILE A 77 0.44 9.75 -1.49
C ILE A 77 1.88 9.22 -1.52
N SER A 78 2.89 10.10 -1.47
CA SER A 78 4.30 9.70 -1.38
C SER A 78 4.58 8.87 -0.12
N ASN A 79 3.94 9.19 1.01
CA ASN A 79 4.10 8.39 2.23
C ASN A 79 3.45 7.01 2.11
N ARG A 80 2.40 6.89 1.28
CA ARG A 80 1.64 5.64 1.06
C ARG A 80 2.31 4.70 0.08
N MET A 81 3.26 5.18 -0.75
CA MET A 81 4.01 4.35 -1.70
C MET A 81 4.67 3.13 -1.06
N HIS A 82 5.25 3.31 0.12
CA HIS A 82 5.94 2.23 0.82
C HIS A 82 5.01 1.04 1.13
N PHE A 83 3.72 1.26 1.37
CA PHE A 83 2.76 0.17 1.58
C PHE A 83 2.51 -0.63 0.31
N PHE A 84 2.45 0.04 -0.84
CA PHE A 84 2.33 -0.65 -2.13
C PHE A 84 3.60 -1.43 -2.47
N GLU A 85 4.77 -0.87 -2.18
CA GLU A 85 6.05 -1.55 -2.38
C GLU A 85 6.18 -2.80 -1.51
N ILE A 86 5.81 -2.72 -0.24
CA ILE A 86 5.72 -3.88 0.65
C ILE A 86 4.70 -4.88 0.11
N GLY A 87 3.49 -4.42 -0.22
CA GLY A 87 2.42 -5.29 -0.73
C GLY A 87 2.83 -6.05 -1.99
N LEU A 88 3.46 -5.37 -2.96
CA LEU A 88 4.01 -5.98 -4.17
C LEU A 88 5.12 -6.98 -3.85
N SER A 89 6.11 -6.59 -3.04
CA SER A 89 7.23 -7.47 -2.67
C SER A 89 6.78 -8.70 -1.88
N CYS A 90 5.75 -8.57 -1.04
CA CYS A 90 5.16 -9.68 -0.30
C CYS A 90 4.31 -10.61 -1.19
N SER A 91 3.75 -10.10 -2.28
CA SER A 91 2.87 -10.85 -3.18
C SER A 91 3.54 -11.28 -4.49
N GLU A 92 4.87 -11.31 -4.55
CA GLU A 92 5.56 -11.95 -5.67
C GLU A 92 5.20 -13.44 -5.74
N GLU A 93 4.90 -13.92 -6.94
CA GLU A 93 4.45 -15.30 -7.18
C GLU A 93 5.54 -16.32 -6.81
N SER A 94 6.79 -15.99 -7.13
CA SER A 94 7.96 -16.79 -6.76
C SER A 94 8.30 -16.59 -5.28
N PRO A 95 8.32 -17.65 -4.46
CA PRO A 95 8.74 -17.54 -3.05
C PRO A 95 10.14 -16.96 -2.86
N ASN A 96 11.05 -17.14 -3.83
CA ASN A 96 12.42 -16.65 -3.76
C ASN A 96 12.55 -15.16 -4.06
N GLN A 97 11.54 -14.56 -4.72
CA GLN A 97 11.47 -13.12 -4.97
C GLN A 97 10.59 -12.40 -3.93
N ARG A 98 9.89 -13.18 -3.09
CA ARG A 98 9.02 -12.69 -2.05
C ARG A 98 9.82 -12.16 -0.87
N MET A 99 9.36 -11.07 -0.29
CA MET A 99 9.94 -10.52 0.93
C MET A 99 10.03 -11.59 2.03
N SER A 100 11.15 -11.63 2.76
CA SER A 100 11.30 -12.57 3.86
C SER A 100 10.32 -12.23 4.99
N THR A 101 9.79 -13.25 5.67
CA THR A 101 8.87 -13.06 6.81
C THR A 101 9.48 -12.21 7.91
N GLU A 102 10.81 -12.22 8.04
CA GLU A 102 11.60 -11.45 9.02
C GLU A 102 11.73 -9.97 8.65
N ASP A 103 11.65 -9.63 7.35
CA ASP A 103 11.80 -8.26 6.87
C ASP A 103 10.49 -7.47 6.92
N VAL A 104 9.35 -8.15 6.80
CA VAL A 104 8.02 -7.52 6.78
C VAL A 104 7.80 -6.64 8.04
N PRO A 105 8.00 -7.13 9.28
CA PRO A 105 7.79 -6.32 10.47
C PRO A 105 8.74 -5.12 10.53
N SER A 106 10.00 -5.33 10.16
CA SER A 106 11.05 -4.30 10.19
C SER A 106 10.71 -3.13 9.26
N LYS A 107 10.26 -3.42 8.04
CA LYS A 107 9.86 -2.38 7.07
C LYS A 107 8.59 -1.65 7.50
N LEU A 108 7.60 -2.37 8.05
CA LEU A 108 6.38 -1.74 8.57
C LEU A 108 6.68 -0.82 9.76
N GLN A 109 7.57 -1.25 10.67
CA GLN A 109 7.99 -0.42 11.80
C GLN A 109 8.68 0.86 11.33
N HIS A 110 9.56 0.78 10.32
CA HIS A 110 10.19 1.96 9.74
C HIS A 110 9.14 2.95 9.22
N ILE A 111 8.16 2.47 8.45
CA ILE A 111 7.06 3.31 7.96
C ILE A 111 6.30 3.94 9.13
N ILE A 112 5.93 3.17 10.16
CA ILE A 112 5.19 3.70 11.32
C ILE A 112 5.99 4.80 12.04
N ILE A 113 7.31 4.64 12.17
CA ILE A 113 8.20 5.64 12.78
C ILE A 113 8.22 6.90 11.91
N ASP A 114 8.38 6.76 10.59
CA ASP A 114 8.39 7.88 9.65
C ASP A 114 7.07 8.67 9.70
N TYR A 115 5.92 7.98 9.70
CA TYR A 115 4.61 8.61 9.83
C TYR A 115 4.43 9.35 11.15
N LYS A 116 4.91 8.77 12.26
CA LYS A 116 4.88 9.44 13.58
C LYS A 116 5.74 10.70 13.58
N ALA A 117 6.93 10.65 12.98
CA ALA A 117 7.81 11.82 12.87
C ALA A 117 7.13 12.95 12.07
N ILE A 118 6.48 12.62 10.94
CA ILE A 118 5.73 13.59 10.14
C ILE A 118 4.57 14.20 10.92
N GLY A 119 3.79 13.38 11.64
CA GLY A 119 2.68 13.86 12.47
C GLY A 119 3.12 14.77 13.62
N ILE A 120 4.28 14.49 14.23
CA ILE A 120 4.90 15.39 15.23
C ILE A 120 5.29 16.72 14.58
N HIS A 121 5.93 16.69 13.40
CA HIS A 121 6.32 17.91 12.69
C HIS A 121 5.13 18.78 12.25
N GLN A 122 4.00 18.18 11.85
CA GLN A 122 2.79 18.93 11.49
C GLN A 122 2.10 19.57 12.70
N ARG A 123 2.08 18.89 13.86
CA ARG A 123 1.45 19.42 15.09
C ARG A 123 2.20 20.64 15.63
N VAL A 124 3.54 20.62 15.58
CA VAL A 124 4.40 21.75 15.99
C VAL A 124 4.19 22.99 15.11
N ARG A 125 3.81 22.84 13.83
CA ARG A 125 3.52 23.97 12.92
C ARG A 125 2.13 24.59 13.12
N SER A 126 1.20 23.91 13.80
CA SER A 126 -0.16 24.43 14.04
C SER A 126 -0.30 25.29 15.30
N THR A 127 0.73 25.32 16.15
CA THR A 127 0.75 26.04 17.44
C THR A 127 1.64 27.30 17.40
N GLY A 128 2.02 27.78 16.21
CA GLY A 128 2.86 28.95 16.00
C GLY A 128 2.14 30.06 15.25
#